data_AF-A0A7Y2HCT0-F1
#
_entry.id   AF-A0A7Y2HCT0-F1
#
_cell.length_a   1.000
_cell.length_b   1.000
_cell.length_c   1.000
_cell.angle_alpha   90.00
_cell.angle_beta   90.00
_cell.angle_gamma   90.00
#
_symmetry.space_group_name_H-M   'P 1'
#
loop_
_entity.id
_entity.type
_entity.pdbx_description
1 polymer ?
#
loop_
_entity_poly.entity_id
_entity_poly.type
_entity_poly.pdbx_seq_one_letter_code
_entity_poly.pdbx_strand_id
1 'polypeptide(L)'
;MFKNLTIRQISVSVSVFIWALQLVLITLIFLIVGGGKVNGTLIIIYALISLILGFIFISYLFERFVFRKIKLIYKMISRSKDSLEGTKSKEAVDTSIQDVNDEVLKWARQTKRELSTLKSLETYRRKYLGDISHELKTPIFTIQGYLHTLLDGGIYDENINKKFLKRAIKNLSRLETIVEDLELINQLEADPDLLDISTFDLKAVVEEVFNDLNKKAGEKNIELVFKQ
;
A
#
# COMPACT_ATOMS: atom_id res chain seq x y z
N MET A 1 22.25 -19.97 -24.87
CA MET A 1 22.91 -20.21 -23.57
C MET A 1 23.37 -18.91 -22.86
N PHE A 2 22.80 -17.73 -23.16
CA PHE A 2 23.17 -16.46 -22.50
C PHE A 2 21.94 -15.78 -21.88
N LYS A 3 21.29 -16.44 -20.93
CA LYS A 3 20.28 -15.81 -20.07
C LYS A 3 20.95 -15.49 -18.74
N ASN A 4 21.02 -14.20 -18.40
CA ASN A 4 21.46 -13.64 -17.11
C ASN A 4 22.97 -13.47 -16.88
N LEU A 5 23.68 -12.87 -17.84
CA LEU A 5 25.02 -12.33 -17.56
C LEU A 5 24.89 -11.08 -16.67
N THR A 6 25.63 -11.06 -15.56
CA THR A 6 25.76 -9.89 -14.67
C THR A 6 26.51 -8.76 -15.37
N ILE A 7 26.36 -7.50 -14.92
CA ILE A 7 27.08 -6.33 -15.48
C ILE A 7 28.59 -6.60 -15.56
N ARG A 8 29.13 -7.29 -14.54
CA ARG A 8 30.52 -7.74 -14.50
C ARG A 8 30.85 -8.73 -15.61
N GLN A 9 30.00 -9.72 -15.86
CA GLN A 9 30.23 -10.69 -16.94
C GLN A 9 30.10 -10.06 -18.33
N ILE A 10 29.23 -9.06 -18.50
CA ILE A 10 29.13 -8.29 -19.76
C ILE A 10 30.40 -7.48 -19.99
N SER A 11 30.85 -6.75 -18.96
CA SER A 11 32.11 -5.99 -19.02
C SER A 11 33.28 -6.91 -19.37
N VAL A 12 33.39 -8.07 -18.72
CA VAL A 12 34.43 -9.06 -19.01
C VAL A 12 34.32 -9.62 -20.43
N SER A 13 33.13 -9.96 -20.93
CA SER A 13 32.96 -10.44 -22.31
C SER A 13 33.33 -9.38 -23.35
N VAL A 14 32.96 -8.11 -23.12
CA VAL A 14 33.34 -6.99 -23.98
C VAL A 14 34.86 -6.79 -23.96
N SER A 15 35.47 -6.77 -22.77
CA SER A 15 36.91 -6.63 -22.62
C SER A 15 37.67 -7.77 -23.30
N VAL A 16 37.25 -9.03 -23.13
CA VAL A 16 37.88 -10.19 -23.76
C VAL A 16 37.76 -10.13 -25.28
N PHE A 17 36.61 -9.70 -25.82
CA PHE A 17 36.43 -9.54 -27.25
C PHE A 17 37.33 -8.43 -27.83
N ILE A 18 37.41 -7.28 -27.15
CA ILE A 18 38.29 -6.18 -27.55
C ILE A 18 39.76 -6.62 -27.49
N TRP A 19 40.17 -7.30 -26.43
CA TRP A 19 41.53 -7.85 -26.29
C TRP A 19 41.84 -8.88 -27.37
N ALA A 20 40.91 -9.77 -27.71
CA ALA A 20 41.09 -10.74 -28.78
C ALA A 20 41.24 -10.07 -30.15
N LEU A 21 40.41 -9.06 -30.44
CA LEU A 21 40.50 -8.27 -31.67
C LEU A 21 41.84 -7.54 -31.78
N GLN A 22 42.29 -6.92 -30.69
CA GLN A 22 43.58 -6.22 -30.62
C GLN A 22 44.76 -7.18 -30.75
N LEU A 23 44.68 -8.37 -30.15
CA LEU A 23 45.71 -9.39 -30.25
C LEU A 23 45.84 -9.89 -31.69
N VAL A 24 44.73 -10.19 -32.37
CA VAL A 24 44.72 -10.55 -33.79
C VAL A 24 45.31 -9.43 -34.65
N LEU A 25 45.02 -8.17 -34.33
CA LEU A 25 45.56 -6.98 -35.01
C LEU A 25 47.09 -6.89 -34.88
N ILE A 26 47.62 -7.10 -33.67
CA ILE A 26 49.07 -7.11 -33.41
C ILE A 26 49.75 -8.27 -34.15
N THR A 27 49.17 -9.47 -34.12
CA THR A 27 49.73 -10.65 -34.80
C THR A 27 49.75 -10.49 -36.33
N LEU A 28 48.71 -9.89 -36.90
CA LEU A 28 48.62 -9.69 -38.36
C LEU A 28 49.61 -8.62 -38.84
N ILE A 29 49.80 -7.54 -38.06
CA ILE A 29 50.83 -6.54 -38.33
C ILE A 29 52.22 -7.18 -38.26
N PHE A 30 52.50 -7.99 -37.23
CA PHE A 30 53.79 -8.68 -37.09
C PHE A 30 54.11 -9.61 -38.28
N LEU A 31 53.11 -10.32 -38.81
CA LEU A 31 53.26 -11.21 -39.96
C LEU A 31 53.54 -10.43 -41.26
N ILE A 32 52.90 -9.29 -41.47
CA ILE A 32 53.15 -8.39 -42.61
C ILE A 32 54.54 -7.74 -42.50
N VAL A 33 54.96 -7.36 -41.29
CA VAL A 33 56.27 -6.73 -41.02
C VAL A 33 57.42 -7.72 -41.15
N GLY A 34 57.23 -8.98 -40.73
CA GLY A 34 58.25 -10.04 -40.77
C GLY A 34 58.70 -10.47 -42.17
N GLY A 35 58.04 -10.00 -43.24
CA GLY A 35 58.32 -10.38 -44.63
C GLY A 35 58.91 -9.28 -45.54
N GLY A 36 59.03 -8.01 -45.11
CA GLY A 36 59.58 -6.94 -45.96
C GLY A 36 59.18 -5.51 -45.54
N LYS A 37 59.65 -4.49 -46.30
CA LYS A 37 59.39 -3.05 -46.03
C LYS A 37 57.88 -2.78 -45.95
N VAL A 38 57.45 -2.31 -44.79
CA VAL A 38 56.02 -2.12 -44.47
C VAL A 38 55.49 -0.83 -45.09
N ASN A 39 54.38 -0.92 -45.82
CA ASN A 39 53.70 0.25 -46.37
C ASN A 39 52.76 0.84 -45.29
N GLY A 40 53.08 2.04 -44.78
CA GLY A 40 52.33 2.70 -43.71
C GLY A 40 50.83 2.89 -44.00
N THR A 41 50.45 3.00 -45.28
CA THR A 41 49.05 3.13 -45.70
C THR A 41 48.21 1.90 -45.35
N LEU A 42 48.76 0.69 -45.43
CA LEU A 42 48.02 -0.54 -45.10
C LEU A 42 47.74 -0.67 -43.61
N ILE A 43 48.66 -0.19 -42.76
CA ILE A 43 48.47 -0.17 -41.30
C ILE A 43 47.31 0.77 -40.93
N ILE A 44 47.24 1.94 -41.58
CA ILE A 44 46.18 2.92 -41.33
C ILE A 44 44.81 2.37 -41.75
N ILE A 45 44.70 1.74 -42.92
CA ILE A 45 43.45 1.14 -43.41
C ILE A 45 42.96 0.05 -42.44
N TYR A 46 43.86 -0.81 -41.98
CA TYR A 46 43.50 -1.88 -41.04
C TYR A 46 43.06 -1.35 -39.67
N ALA A 47 43.74 -0.31 -39.15
CA ALA A 47 43.37 0.36 -37.91
C ALA A 47 41.96 0.96 -37.99
N LEU A 48 41.61 1.58 -39.11
CA LEU A 48 40.27 2.16 -39.34
C LEU A 48 39.18 1.08 -39.40
N ILE A 49 39.43 -0.04 -40.10
CA ILE A 49 38.47 -1.14 -40.20
C ILE A 49 38.20 -1.75 -38.81
N SER A 50 39.25 -1.99 -38.02
CA SER A 50 39.15 -2.50 -36.66
C SER A 50 38.34 -1.58 -35.74
N LEU A 51 38.56 -0.26 -35.84
CA LEU A 51 37.83 0.74 -35.07
C LEU A 51 36.32 0.73 -35.40
N ILE A 52 35.97 0.67 -36.69
CA ILE A 52 34.59 0.65 -37.15
C ILE A 52 33.88 -0.63 -36.68
N LEU A 53 34.51 -1.80 -36.84
CA LEU A 53 33.95 -3.07 -36.40
C LEU A 53 33.76 -3.12 -34.88
N GLY A 54 34.72 -2.59 -34.12
CA GLY A 54 34.61 -2.46 -32.67
C GLY A 54 33.43 -1.58 -32.25
N PHE A 55 33.26 -0.43 -32.89
CA PHE A 55 32.15 0.48 -32.62
C PHE A 55 30.78 -0.17 -32.89
N ILE A 56 30.63 -0.86 -34.03
CA ILE A 56 29.41 -1.58 -34.39
C ILE A 56 29.10 -2.67 -33.37
N PHE A 57 30.11 -3.45 -32.96
CA PHE A 57 29.94 -4.54 -32.01
C PHE A 57 29.52 -4.05 -30.62
N ILE A 58 30.15 -2.98 -30.12
CA ILE A 58 29.79 -2.35 -28.84
C ILE A 58 28.35 -1.84 -28.89
N SER A 59 27.99 -1.13 -29.96
CA SER A 59 26.63 -0.59 -30.16
C SER A 59 25.58 -1.71 -30.17
N TYR A 60 25.85 -2.80 -30.89
CA TYR A 60 24.98 -3.97 -30.94
C TYR A 60 24.75 -4.62 -29.55
N LEU A 61 25.81 -4.74 -28.74
CA LEU A 61 25.68 -5.27 -27.38
C LEU A 61 24.87 -4.33 -26.48
N PHE A 62 25.10 -3.02 -26.60
CA PHE A 62 24.40 -2.02 -25.79
C PHE A 62 22.88 -2.07 -26.05
N GLU A 63 22.49 -2.14 -27.32
CA GLU A 63 21.09 -2.23 -27.75
C GLU A 63 20.43 -3.54 -27.29
N ARG A 64 21.10 -4.68 -27.53
CA ARG A 64 20.52 -6.00 -27.25
C ARG A 64 20.40 -6.29 -25.75
N PHE A 65 21.31 -5.77 -24.92
CA PHE A 65 21.39 -6.13 -23.50
C PHE A 65 20.91 -5.04 -22.54
N VAL A 66 21.26 -3.78 -22.77
CA VAL A 66 20.92 -2.67 -21.84
C VAL A 66 19.53 -2.13 -22.17
N PHE A 67 19.36 -1.61 -23.39
CA PHE A 67 18.08 -1.02 -23.81
C PHE A 67 16.93 -2.03 -23.75
N ARG A 68 17.14 -3.28 -24.20
CA ARG A 68 16.09 -4.31 -24.13
C ARG A 68 15.68 -4.67 -22.70
N LYS A 69 16.61 -4.71 -21.74
CA LYS A 69 16.28 -5.01 -20.33
C LYS A 69 15.59 -3.84 -19.65
N ILE A 70 16.05 -2.62 -19.89
CA ILE A 70 15.39 -1.40 -19.41
C ILE A 70 13.96 -1.34 -19.94
N LYS A 71 13.75 -1.61 -21.25
CA LYS A 71 12.43 -1.68 -21.87
C LYS A 71 11.52 -2.76 -21.28
N LEU A 72 12.07 -3.90 -20.87
CA LEU A 72 11.30 -4.95 -20.19
C LEU A 72 10.92 -4.58 -18.76
N ILE A 73 11.82 -3.92 -18.02
CA ILE A 73 11.54 -3.41 -16.68
C ILE A 73 10.48 -2.30 -16.76
N TYR A 74 10.62 -1.36 -17.69
CA TYR A 74 9.61 -0.35 -18.03
C TYR A 74 8.24 -1.00 -18.30
N LYS A 75 8.18 -2.00 -19.19
CA LYS A 75 6.94 -2.72 -19.49
C LYS A 75 6.35 -3.46 -18.29
N MET A 76 7.17 -3.96 -17.35
CA MET A 76 6.66 -4.61 -16.13
C MET A 76 6.09 -3.60 -15.13
N ILE A 77 6.73 -2.43 -15.01
CA ILE A 77 6.25 -1.33 -14.16
C ILE A 77 4.96 -0.73 -14.76
N SER A 78 4.95 -0.42 -16.06
CA SER A 78 3.77 0.13 -16.74
C SER A 78 2.61 -0.88 -16.84
N ARG A 79 2.88 -2.19 -16.87
CA ARG A 79 1.83 -3.23 -16.85
C ARG A 79 1.06 -3.31 -15.53
N SER A 80 1.64 -2.86 -14.41
CA SER A 80 0.88 -2.65 -13.18
C SER A 80 -0.15 -1.51 -13.30
N LYS A 81 -0.02 -0.67 -14.33
CA LYS A 81 -0.90 0.46 -14.63
C LYS A 81 -1.89 0.19 -15.78
N ASP A 82 -1.53 -0.64 -16.77
CA ASP A 82 -2.44 -1.01 -17.88
C ASP A 82 -3.72 -1.74 -17.43
N SER A 83 -3.76 -2.29 -16.21
CA SER A 83 -4.98 -2.86 -15.64
C SER A 83 -5.98 -1.81 -15.14
N LEU A 84 -5.62 -0.52 -15.07
CA LEU A 84 -6.47 0.54 -14.50
C LEU A 84 -6.83 1.67 -15.48
N GLU A 85 -6.02 1.94 -16.50
CA GLU A 85 -6.34 2.98 -17.49
C GLU A 85 -6.00 2.47 -18.89
N GLY A 86 -7.02 2.21 -19.71
CA GLY A 86 -6.93 1.71 -21.09
C GLY A 86 -6.29 2.68 -22.09
N THR A 87 -5.09 3.18 -21.79
CA THR A 87 -4.36 4.14 -22.63
C THR A 87 -3.43 3.38 -23.56
N LYS A 88 -3.78 3.41 -24.86
CA LYS A 88 -3.02 2.79 -25.95
C LYS A 88 -1.53 3.16 -25.87
N SER A 89 -0.69 2.14 -25.83
CA SER A 89 0.77 2.23 -25.79
C SER A 89 1.32 3.06 -26.95
N LYS A 90 1.90 4.24 -26.66
CA LYS A 90 2.88 4.83 -27.57
C LYS A 90 4.10 3.91 -27.62
N GLU A 91 4.50 3.53 -28.82
CA GLU A 91 5.65 2.67 -29.02
C GLU A 91 6.90 3.27 -28.35
N ALA A 92 7.55 2.43 -27.54
CA ALA A 92 8.76 2.73 -26.78
C ALA A 92 10.00 2.85 -27.69
N VAL A 93 10.02 3.90 -28.51
CA VAL A 93 11.13 4.23 -29.41
C VAL A 93 11.95 5.42 -28.89
N ASP A 94 11.42 6.23 -27.96
CA ASP A 94 12.11 7.42 -27.44
C ASP A 94 11.82 7.69 -25.95
N THR A 95 11.94 6.67 -25.09
CA THR A 95 11.80 6.87 -23.64
C THR A 95 13.17 7.19 -23.05
N SER A 96 13.36 8.44 -22.61
CA SER A 96 14.59 8.87 -21.95
C SER A 96 14.76 8.14 -20.61
N ILE A 97 16.01 7.96 -20.17
CA ILE A 97 16.30 7.46 -18.82
C ILE A 97 15.64 8.35 -17.74
N GLN A 98 15.45 9.64 -18.03
CA GLN A 98 14.73 10.57 -17.16
C GLN A 98 13.25 10.19 -17.00
N ASP A 99 12.57 9.80 -18.07
CA ASP A 99 11.16 9.41 -18.02
C ASP A 99 10.95 8.16 -17.14
N VAL A 100 11.87 7.19 -17.25
CA VAL A 100 11.86 5.97 -16.42
C VAL A 100 12.09 6.32 -14.94
N ASN A 101 13.03 7.24 -14.67
CA ASN A 101 13.31 7.68 -13.29
C ASN A 101 12.08 8.37 -12.66
N ASP A 102 11.42 9.26 -13.41
CA ASP A 102 10.23 9.96 -12.93
C ASP A 102 9.06 9.02 -12.67
N GLU A 103 8.85 8.03 -13.53
CA GLU A 103 7.82 7.02 -13.35
C GLU A 103 8.07 6.13 -12.13
N VAL A 104 9.31 5.69 -11.91
CA VAL A 104 9.71 4.92 -10.71
C VAL A 104 9.50 5.75 -9.44
N LEU A 105 9.88 7.03 -9.46
CA LEU A 105 9.67 7.93 -8.32
C LEU A 105 8.19 8.19 -8.04
N LYS A 106 7.35 8.24 -9.08
CA LYS A 106 5.90 8.37 -8.93
C LYS A 106 5.30 7.10 -8.35
N TRP A 107 5.65 5.92 -8.86
CA TRP A 107 5.22 4.63 -8.34
C TRP A 107 5.61 4.47 -6.87
N ALA A 108 6.88 4.73 -6.51
CA ALA A 108 7.34 4.63 -5.12
C ALA A 108 6.57 5.56 -4.17
N ARG A 109 6.23 6.77 -4.63
CA ARG A 109 5.38 7.71 -3.87
C ARG A 109 3.96 7.19 -3.68
N GLN A 110 3.37 6.63 -4.73
CA GLN A 110 2.01 6.06 -4.68
C GLN A 110 1.97 4.84 -3.75
N THR A 111 2.88 3.89 -3.93
CA THR A 111 2.98 2.70 -3.07
C THR A 111 3.21 3.07 -1.61
N LYS A 112 4.04 4.09 -1.34
CA LYS A 112 4.23 4.58 0.03
C LYS A 112 2.94 5.14 0.63
N ARG A 113 2.14 5.87 -0.16
CA ARG A 113 0.83 6.38 0.29
C ARG A 113 -0.14 5.25 0.58
N GLU A 114 -0.26 4.28 -0.33
CA GLU A 114 -1.11 3.09 -0.16
C GLU A 114 -0.72 2.31 1.10
N LEU A 115 0.58 2.06 1.31
CA LEU A 115 1.08 1.40 2.53
C LEU A 115 0.77 2.21 3.80
N SER A 116 0.88 3.53 3.75
CA SER A 116 0.52 4.40 4.87
C SER A 116 -0.96 4.31 5.20
N THR A 117 -1.83 4.32 4.18
CA THR A 117 -3.28 4.17 4.34
C THR A 117 -3.62 2.81 4.95
N LEU A 118 -3.07 1.72 4.41
CA LEU A 118 -3.29 0.37 4.95
C LEU A 118 -2.85 0.27 6.41
N LYS A 119 -1.69 0.83 6.77
CA LYS A 119 -1.20 0.83 8.15
C LYS A 119 -2.09 1.65 9.09
N SER A 120 -2.64 2.76 8.61
CA SER A 120 -3.59 3.57 9.39
C SER A 120 -4.90 2.81 9.63
N LEU A 121 -5.43 2.12 8.61
CA LEU A 121 -6.62 1.28 8.73
C LEU A 121 -6.40 0.10 9.69
N GLU A 122 -5.24 -0.56 9.62
CA GLU A 122 -4.89 -1.62 10.56
C GLU A 122 -4.82 -1.10 12.01
N THR A 123 -4.21 0.06 12.21
CA THR A 123 -4.11 0.68 13.53
C THR A 123 -5.50 1.06 14.07
N TYR A 124 -6.34 1.64 13.21
CA TYR A 124 -7.73 1.96 13.54
C TYR A 124 -8.50 0.69 13.94
N ARG A 125 -8.44 -0.38 13.13
CA ARG A 125 -9.11 -1.65 13.42
C ARG A 125 -8.66 -2.25 14.75
N ARG A 126 -7.36 -2.26 15.04
CA ARG A 126 -6.83 -2.77 16.31
C ARG A 126 -7.33 -1.96 17.51
N LYS A 127 -7.34 -0.63 17.38
CA LYS A 127 -7.86 0.26 18.42
C LYS A 127 -9.34 0.03 18.64
N TYR A 128 -10.13 0.02 17.56
CA TYR A 128 -11.57 -0.21 17.60
C TYR A 128 -11.94 -1.53 18.29
N LEU A 129 -11.30 -2.65 17.92
CA LEU A 129 -11.51 -3.94 18.57
C LEU A 129 -11.10 -3.94 20.06
N GLY A 130 -10.04 -3.22 20.40
CA GLY A 130 -9.60 -3.02 21.79
C GLY A 130 -10.64 -2.27 22.62
N ASP A 131 -11.15 -1.17 22.08
CA ASP A 131 -12.15 -0.32 22.73
C ASP A 131 -13.46 -1.10 22.94
N ILE A 132 -13.93 -1.84 21.93
CA ILE A 132 -15.09 -2.73 22.04
C ILE A 132 -14.89 -3.78 23.13
N SER A 133 -13.74 -4.46 23.10
CA SER A 133 -13.45 -5.50 24.09
C SER A 133 -13.48 -4.95 25.50
N HIS A 134 -12.99 -3.72 25.71
CA HIS A 134 -13.03 -3.05 27.00
C HIS A 134 -14.46 -2.67 27.42
N GLU A 135 -15.24 -2.05 26.54
CA GLU A 135 -16.63 -1.63 26.81
C GLU A 135 -17.56 -2.81 27.07
N LEU A 136 -17.31 -3.99 26.47
CA LEU A 136 -18.07 -5.21 26.77
C LEU A 136 -17.64 -5.86 28.10
N LYS A 137 -16.33 -5.86 28.40
CA LYS A 137 -15.78 -6.54 29.58
C LYS A 137 -16.28 -5.95 30.90
N THR A 138 -16.38 -4.63 30.99
CA THR A 138 -16.83 -3.93 32.21
C THR A 138 -18.26 -4.30 32.65
N PRO A 139 -19.31 -4.20 31.81
CA PRO A 139 -20.66 -4.61 32.19
C PRO A 139 -20.72 -6.12 32.48
N ILE A 140 -20.01 -6.96 31.73
CA ILE A 140 -19.95 -8.42 31.99
C ILE A 140 -19.43 -8.71 33.39
N PHE A 141 -18.27 -8.15 33.77
CA PHE A 141 -17.73 -8.38 35.12
C PHE A 141 -18.60 -7.77 36.21
N THR A 142 -19.24 -6.63 35.94
CA THR A 142 -20.14 -5.98 36.89
C THR A 142 -21.39 -6.83 37.14
N ILE A 143 -21.97 -7.41 36.09
CA ILE A 143 -23.08 -8.37 36.18
C ILE A 143 -22.63 -9.59 36.98
N GLN A 144 -21.50 -10.20 36.61
CA GLN A 144 -20.95 -11.36 37.32
C GLN A 144 -20.74 -11.07 38.81
N GLY A 145 -20.16 -9.92 39.16
CA GLY A 145 -19.96 -9.51 40.56
C GLY A 145 -21.28 -9.39 41.32
N TYR A 146 -22.31 -8.78 40.73
CA TYR A 146 -23.61 -8.68 41.37
C TYR A 146 -24.28 -10.05 41.55
N LEU A 147 -24.22 -10.91 40.54
CA LEU A 147 -24.78 -12.26 40.63
C LEU A 147 -24.03 -13.11 41.66
N HIS A 148 -22.71 -12.99 41.76
CA HIS A 148 -21.91 -13.69 42.77
C HIS A 148 -22.29 -13.25 44.19
N THR A 149 -22.40 -11.94 44.44
CA THR A 149 -22.86 -11.42 45.75
C THR A 149 -24.26 -11.92 46.12
N LEU A 150 -25.16 -12.04 45.14
CA LEU A 150 -26.49 -12.60 45.37
C LEU A 150 -26.42 -14.08 45.75
N LEU A 151 -25.57 -14.87 45.08
CA LEU A 151 -25.34 -16.28 45.37
C LEU A 151 -24.68 -16.50 46.75
N ASP A 152 -23.79 -15.61 47.16
CA ASP A 152 -23.08 -15.66 48.46
C ASP A 152 -23.96 -15.22 49.66
N GLY A 153 -25.29 -15.29 49.51
CA GLY A 153 -26.27 -15.00 50.55
C GLY A 153 -26.90 -13.60 50.46
N GLY A 154 -26.43 -12.73 49.56
CA GLY A 154 -27.01 -11.41 49.32
C GLY A 154 -28.46 -11.46 48.80
N ILE A 155 -28.92 -12.62 48.30
CA ILE A 155 -30.32 -12.84 47.92
C ILE A 155 -31.29 -12.79 49.13
N TYR A 156 -30.80 -13.12 50.33
CA TYR A 156 -31.60 -13.13 51.57
C TYR A 156 -31.60 -11.78 52.31
N ASP A 157 -30.75 -10.83 51.91
CA ASP A 157 -30.73 -9.47 52.44
C ASP A 157 -31.64 -8.55 51.60
N GLU A 158 -32.73 -8.06 52.20
CA GLU A 158 -33.70 -7.17 51.55
C GLU A 158 -33.09 -5.85 51.04
N ASN A 159 -31.99 -5.37 51.64
CA ASN A 159 -31.31 -4.16 51.19
C ASN A 159 -30.45 -4.38 49.94
N ILE A 160 -30.06 -5.63 49.69
CA ILE A 160 -29.13 -6.01 48.62
C ILE A 160 -29.88 -6.65 47.46
N ASN A 161 -30.77 -7.60 47.73
CA ASN A 161 -31.31 -8.54 46.74
C ASN A 161 -31.86 -7.86 45.47
N LYS A 162 -32.90 -7.02 45.61
CA LYS A 162 -33.56 -6.32 44.52
C LYS A 162 -32.66 -5.25 43.92
N LYS A 163 -31.81 -4.60 44.74
CA LYS A 163 -30.90 -3.55 44.29
C LYS A 163 -29.84 -4.12 43.33
N PHE A 164 -29.23 -5.24 43.68
CA PHE A 164 -28.19 -5.89 42.88
C PHE A 164 -28.79 -6.51 41.62
N LEU A 165 -29.97 -7.14 41.73
CA LEU A 165 -30.69 -7.65 40.55
C LEU A 165 -31.03 -6.53 39.56
N LYS A 166 -31.55 -5.38 40.04
CA LYS A 166 -31.81 -4.20 39.20
C LYS A 166 -30.54 -3.66 38.54
N ARG A 167 -29.41 -3.65 39.27
CA ARG A 167 -28.12 -3.21 38.72
C ARG A 167 -27.58 -4.17 37.66
N ALA A 168 -27.77 -5.48 37.84
CA ALA A 168 -27.40 -6.48 36.84
C ALA A 168 -28.23 -6.30 35.56
N ILE A 169 -29.55 -6.17 35.67
CA ILE A 169 -30.45 -5.91 34.53
C ILE A 169 -30.04 -4.62 33.81
N LYS A 170 -29.74 -3.54 34.53
CA LYS A 170 -29.29 -2.28 33.91
C LYS A 170 -28.00 -2.44 33.11
N ASN A 171 -27.05 -3.25 33.58
CA ASN A 171 -25.81 -3.52 32.84
C ASN A 171 -26.04 -4.45 31.65
N LEU A 172 -27.01 -5.36 31.73
CA LEU A 172 -27.42 -6.18 30.60
C LEU A 172 -28.00 -5.31 29.47
N SER A 173 -28.90 -4.37 29.80
CA SER A 173 -29.41 -3.40 28.81
C SER A 173 -28.31 -2.53 28.20
N ARG A 174 -27.28 -2.16 28.98
CA ARG A 174 -26.12 -1.46 28.42
C ARG A 174 -25.33 -2.33 27.43
N LEU A 175 -25.18 -3.62 27.73
CA LEU A 175 -24.51 -4.57 26.84
C LEU A 175 -25.29 -4.72 25.53
N GLU A 176 -26.61 -4.80 25.60
CA GLU A 176 -27.52 -4.85 24.45
C GLU A 176 -27.32 -3.62 23.54
N THR A 177 -27.36 -2.41 24.09
CA THR A 177 -27.09 -1.18 23.32
C THR A 177 -25.73 -1.19 22.64
N ILE A 178 -24.67 -1.68 23.32
CA ILE A 178 -23.34 -1.77 22.69
C ILE A 178 -23.36 -2.73 21.49
N VAL A 179 -24.08 -3.85 21.59
CA VAL A 179 -24.19 -4.82 20.50
C VAL A 179 -25.00 -4.25 19.32
N GLU A 180 -26.10 -3.55 19.60
CA GLU A 180 -26.90 -2.85 18.59
C GLU A 180 -26.07 -1.79 17.85
N ASP A 181 -25.29 -0.99 18.58
CA ASP A 181 -24.39 0.00 18.01
C ASP A 181 -23.36 -0.64 17.07
N LEU A 182 -22.82 -1.82 17.43
CA LEU A 182 -21.89 -2.57 16.58
C LEU A 182 -22.55 -3.09 15.32
N GLU A 183 -23.78 -3.57 15.43
CA GLU A 183 -24.54 -4.04 14.28
C GLU A 183 -24.83 -2.88 13.31
N LEU A 184 -25.26 -1.73 13.83
CA LEU A 184 -25.49 -0.53 13.03
C LEU A 184 -24.23 -0.07 12.30
N ILE A 185 -23.08 -0.02 12.98
CA ILE A 185 -21.80 0.34 12.34
C ILE A 185 -21.45 -0.63 11.23
N ASN A 186 -21.60 -1.95 11.45
CA ASN A 186 -21.31 -2.95 10.42
C ASN A 186 -22.23 -2.82 9.21
N GLN A 187 -23.52 -2.49 9.42
CA GLN A 187 -24.46 -2.23 8.34
C GLN A 187 -24.03 -1.01 7.52
N LEU A 188 -23.69 0.10 8.19
CA LEU A 188 -23.22 1.33 7.54
C LEU A 188 -21.89 1.16 6.80
N GLU A 189 -20.99 0.27 7.26
CA GLU A 189 -19.74 -0.05 6.55
C GLU A 189 -19.97 -0.97 5.34
N ALA A 190 -20.98 -1.85 5.39
CA ALA A 190 -21.25 -2.82 4.33
C ALA A 190 -22.02 -2.23 3.14
N ASP A 191 -22.94 -1.29 3.40
CA ASP A 191 -23.78 -0.67 2.38
C ASP A 191 -23.85 0.86 2.57
N PRO A 192 -23.11 1.65 1.78
CA PRO A 192 -23.16 3.11 1.83
C PRO A 192 -24.51 3.70 1.42
N ASP A 193 -25.34 2.94 0.69
CA ASP A 193 -26.61 3.41 0.14
C ASP A 193 -27.79 3.20 1.13
N LEU A 194 -27.51 2.76 2.36
CA LEU A 194 -28.48 2.66 3.47
C LEU A 194 -29.04 4.02 3.94
N LEU A 195 -28.47 5.13 3.50
CA LEU A 195 -28.91 6.47 3.90
C LEU A 195 -30.15 6.92 3.13
N ASP A 196 -31.29 7.00 3.82
CA ASP A 196 -32.52 7.59 3.28
C ASP A 196 -32.46 9.12 3.33
N ILE A 197 -32.04 9.73 2.22
CA ILE A 197 -31.93 11.19 2.10
C ILE A 197 -33.31 11.79 1.81
N SER A 198 -33.89 12.44 2.81
CA SER A 198 -35.20 13.09 2.71
C SER A 198 -35.22 14.48 3.36
N THR A 199 -36.20 15.30 2.99
CA THR A 199 -36.49 16.57 3.67
C THR A 199 -37.32 16.31 4.91
N PHE A 200 -36.91 16.83 6.06
CA PHE A 200 -37.63 16.67 7.33
C PHE A 200 -37.68 17.99 8.11
N ASP A 201 -38.61 18.09 9.06
CA ASP A 201 -38.72 19.25 9.96
C ASP A 201 -37.71 19.12 11.11
N LEU A 202 -36.63 19.90 11.02
CA LEU A 202 -35.60 19.95 12.05
C LEU A 202 -36.16 20.36 13.43
N LYS A 203 -37.16 21.26 13.47
CA LYS A 203 -37.73 21.72 14.74
C LYS A 203 -38.46 20.57 15.45
N ALA A 204 -39.23 19.78 14.70
CA ALA A 204 -39.94 18.63 15.24
C ALA A 204 -38.98 17.59 15.84
N VAL A 205 -37.89 17.27 15.12
CA VAL A 205 -36.85 16.35 15.61
C VAL A 205 -36.18 16.87 16.88
N VAL A 206 -35.86 18.17 16.93
CA VAL A 206 -35.25 18.77 18.11
C VAL A 206 -36.20 18.78 19.30
N GLU A 207 -37.49 19.07 19.10
CA GLU A 207 -38.51 19.02 20.17
C GLU A 207 -38.69 17.59 20.72
N GLU A 208 -38.67 16.58 19.85
CA GLU A 208 -38.72 15.16 20.25
C GLU A 208 -37.54 14.79 21.16
N VAL A 209 -36.32 15.10 20.72
CA VAL A 209 -35.10 14.86 21.50
C VAL A 209 -35.13 15.63 22.82
N PHE A 210 -35.64 16.86 22.80
CA PHE A 210 -35.74 17.68 24.01
C PHE A 210 -36.67 17.06 25.04
N ASN A 211 -37.84 16.56 24.60
CA ASN A 211 -38.80 15.88 25.48
C ASN A 211 -38.21 14.61 26.11
N ASP A 212 -37.50 13.80 25.33
CA ASP A 212 -36.83 12.59 25.81
C ASP A 212 -35.76 12.89 26.87
N LEU A 213 -35.00 13.95 26.66
CA LEU A 213 -33.96 14.37 27.59
C LEU A 213 -34.52 15.07 28.83
N ASN A 214 -35.67 15.73 28.74
CA ASN A 214 -36.26 16.48 29.85
C ASN A 214 -36.54 15.60 31.07
N LYS A 215 -36.97 14.36 30.84
CA LYS A 215 -37.18 13.37 31.92
C LYS A 215 -35.88 13.04 32.66
N LYS A 216 -34.80 12.79 31.91
CA LYS A 216 -33.46 12.51 32.48
C LYS A 216 -32.84 13.75 33.14
N ALA A 217 -33.12 14.94 32.61
CA ALA A 217 -32.65 16.21 33.16
C ALA A 217 -33.33 16.53 34.49
N GLY A 218 -34.64 16.29 34.60
CA GLY A 218 -35.41 16.42 35.84
C GLY A 218 -34.89 15.52 36.97
N GLU A 219 -34.54 14.27 36.66
CA GLU A 219 -33.89 13.35 37.63
C GLU A 219 -32.55 13.87 38.17
N LYS A 220 -31.92 14.81 37.46
CA LYS A 220 -30.62 15.40 37.80
C LYS A 220 -30.71 16.87 38.21
N ASN A 221 -31.90 17.45 38.35
CA ASN A 221 -32.13 18.89 38.58
C ASN A 221 -31.42 19.78 37.54
N ILE A 222 -31.41 19.37 36.28
CA ILE A 222 -30.88 20.15 35.16
C ILE A 222 -32.07 20.75 34.41
N GLU A 223 -32.05 22.07 34.21
CA GLU A 223 -33.04 22.76 33.38
C GLU A 223 -32.53 22.79 31.92
N LEU A 224 -33.33 22.25 31.01
CA LEU A 224 -33.10 22.38 29.58
C LEU A 224 -33.89 23.59 29.08
N VAL A 225 -33.24 24.46 28.31
CA VAL A 225 -33.88 25.64 27.70
C VAL A 225 -33.70 25.61 26.19
N PHE A 226 -34.81 25.70 25.46
CA PHE A 226 -34.79 25.85 24.00
C PHE A 226 -35.00 27.32 23.64
N LYS A 227 -33.95 27.95 23.10
CA LYS A 227 -34.02 29.35 22.67
C LYS A 227 -34.57 29.40 21.25
N GLN A 228 -35.85 29.74 21.14
CA GLN A 228 -36.50 30.05 19.86
C GLN A 228 -35.90 31.28 19.20
#